data_AF-A0A7W4EIV8-F1
#
_entry.id   AF-A0A7W4EIV8-F1
#
_cell.length_a   1.000
_cell.length_b   1.000
_cell.length_c   1.000
_cell.angle_alpha   90.00
_cell.angle_beta   90.00
_cell.angle_gamma   90.00
#
_symmetry.space_group_name_H-M   'P 1'
#
loop_
_entity.id
_entity.type
_entity.pdbx_description
1 polymer ?
#
loop_
_entity_poly.entity_id
_entity_poly.type
_entity_poly.pdbx_seq_one_letter_code
_entity_poly.pdbx_strand_id
1 'polypeptide(L)'
;MNRKLIPFLLIAGALLSSCGSSRDEDITASTTQPSTPATPTTPSTPTNEKPSDEQIGRRTYAQEWKAGVDYLSAIDIADLYNNPANVSAALKNSVTFATLTTDQKYYTLKDEDLRDLTIENIKYSKNSITFYTSYKGVRSSTESRLKFDARDFYDKQFTTNNSYVSSKYMRGIYENLPMGIGDLFNYDNQRYQIDFVPDSKNKSDNNNSLSLSIEITDKKILDYSKNTFVIHKNVEGFKTLKNLANDLTLVHNFDFRDKVKTVIKTNPNKTDLTQNLRGFFDNNWYKLVSIFLISEPSIELSIDGQSPLYRTISGQSVGHLDIYLAQPRFILTSAVIDGKNLVAKVKFQDANDVPIDKEYTIIVPNVK
;
A
#
# COMPACT_ATOMS: atom_id res chain seq x y z
N MET A 1 -6.15 51.53 13.39
CA MET A 1 -6.51 51.81 11.98
C MET A 1 -6.89 50.49 11.30
N ASN A 2 -8.16 50.42 10.91
CA ASN A 2 -8.82 49.57 9.89
C ASN A 2 -8.54 48.06 9.81
N ARG A 3 -9.46 47.30 10.42
CA ARG A 3 -9.88 45.95 10.01
C ARG A 3 -10.52 45.99 8.62
N LYS A 4 -10.28 44.97 7.79
CA LYS A 4 -11.23 44.56 6.74
C LYS A 4 -11.36 43.04 6.70
N LEU A 5 -12.59 42.60 7.02
CA LEU A 5 -13.14 41.30 6.70
C LEU A 5 -13.37 41.18 5.19
N ILE A 6 -13.23 39.98 4.63
CA ILE A 6 -13.76 39.61 3.32
C ILE A 6 -14.83 38.52 3.56
N PRO A 7 -16.07 38.72 3.10
CA PRO A 7 -17.18 37.81 3.36
C PRO A 7 -17.28 36.66 2.34
N PHE A 8 -17.77 35.52 2.84
CA PHE A 8 -18.37 34.42 2.10
C PHE A 8 -19.59 34.92 1.30
N LEU A 9 -19.72 34.53 0.03
CA LEU A 9 -20.93 34.69 -0.76
C LEU A 9 -21.57 33.32 -1.00
N LEU A 10 -22.74 33.12 -0.40
CA LEU A 10 -23.71 32.08 -0.69
C LEU A 10 -24.64 32.61 -1.79
N ILE A 11 -24.84 31.87 -2.87
CA ILE A 11 -25.99 32.07 -3.77
C ILE A 11 -26.72 30.74 -3.89
N ALA A 12 -27.96 30.75 -3.40
CA ALA A 12 -29.00 29.78 -3.67
C ALA A 12 -29.94 30.35 -4.75
N GLY A 13 -30.53 29.47 -5.56
CA GLY A 13 -31.61 29.77 -6.52
C GLY A 13 -31.72 28.62 -7.54
N ALA A 14 -32.53 27.59 -7.27
CA ALA A 14 -33.97 27.47 -7.59
C ALA A 14 -34.25 26.88 -9.00
N LEU A 15 -34.39 25.56 -9.04
CA LEU A 15 -35.58 24.79 -9.50
C LEU A 15 -36.60 25.50 -10.44
N LEU A 16 -36.80 24.99 -11.67
CA LEU A 16 -37.99 24.21 -12.12
C LEU A 16 -38.16 24.12 -13.65
N SER A 17 -38.43 22.88 -14.10
CA SER A 17 -39.41 22.41 -15.11
C SER A 17 -39.43 22.94 -16.56
N SER A 18 -39.34 22.01 -17.52
CA SER A 18 -40.33 21.72 -18.59
C SER A 18 -39.75 20.65 -19.52
N CYS A 19 -40.33 19.44 -19.63
CA CYS A 19 -41.27 19.00 -20.70
C CYS A 19 -40.89 19.53 -22.10
N GLY A 20 -40.80 18.76 -23.18
CA GLY A 20 -41.12 17.35 -23.42
C GLY A 20 -40.92 17.05 -24.92
N SER A 21 -40.58 15.79 -25.18
CA SER A 21 -40.82 14.93 -26.34
C SER A 21 -40.89 15.42 -27.80
N SER A 22 -40.25 14.57 -28.62
CA SER A 22 -40.58 14.15 -30.00
C SER A 22 -40.12 15.02 -31.16
N ARG A 23 -39.29 14.44 -32.03
CA ARG A 23 -39.76 13.80 -33.27
C ARG A 23 -38.64 13.03 -33.97
N ASP A 24 -39.01 11.84 -34.44
CA ASP A 24 -38.29 11.03 -35.41
C ASP A 24 -38.06 11.80 -36.71
N GLU A 25 -36.87 11.65 -37.29
CA GLU A 25 -36.74 11.42 -38.73
C GLU A 25 -35.68 10.34 -38.97
N ASP A 26 -36.15 9.30 -39.64
CA ASP A 26 -35.43 8.21 -40.27
C ASP A 26 -34.79 8.71 -41.56
N ILE A 27 -33.45 8.64 -41.68
CA ILE A 27 -32.78 8.62 -42.98
C ILE A 27 -31.70 7.53 -42.93
N THR A 28 -32.04 6.43 -43.60
CA THR A 28 -31.19 5.38 -44.12
C THR A 28 -29.89 5.89 -44.76
N ALA A 29 -28.74 5.46 -44.24
CA ALA A 29 -27.51 5.38 -45.01
C ALA A 29 -26.68 4.16 -44.54
N SER A 30 -26.71 3.11 -45.35
CA SER A 30 -25.89 1.91 -45.22
C SER A 30 -24.40 2.26 -45.27
N THR A 31 -23.67 2.01 -44.19
CA THR A 31 -22.22 1.86 -44.21
C THR A 31 -21.86 0.45 -43.79
N THR A 32 -21.46 -0.35 -44.78
CA THR A 32 -20.93 -1.70 -44.61
C THR A 32 -19.58 -1.61 -43.91
N GLN A 33 -19.59 -1.63 -42.58
CA GLN A 33 -18.39 -1.79 -41.76
C GLN A 33 -18.12 -3.30 -41.61
N PRO A 34 -16.90 -3.80 -41.83
CA PRO A 34 -16.59 -5.19 -41.52
C PRO A 34 -16.70 -5.38 -40.01
N SER A 35 -17.69 -6.16 -39.58
CA SER A 35 -17.84 -6.59 -38.19
C SER A 35 -16.60 -7.37 -37.78
N THR A 36 -15.89 -6.86 -36.79
CA THR A 36 -14.88 -7.60 -36.03
C THR A 36 -15.52 -8.90 -35.51
N PRO A 37 -14.92 -10.09 -35.67
CA PRO A 37 -15.52 -11.30 -35.13
C PRO A 37 -15.62 -11.18 -33.61
N ALA A 38 -16.85 -11.19 -33.09
CA ALA A 38 -17.10 -11.36 -31.67
C ALA A 38 -16.55 -12.73 -31.25
N THR A 39 -15.90 -12.78 -30.09
CA THR A 39 -15.64 -14.05 -29.39
C THR A 39 -16.97 -14.81 -29.31
N PRO A 40 -17.05 -16.09 -29.72
CA PRO A 40 -18.30 -16.83 -29.72
C PRO A 40 -18.94 -16.77 -28.33
N THR A 41 -20.21 -16.41 -28.27
CA THR A 41 -21.04 -16.64 -27.08
C THR A 41 -20.97 -18.13 -26.77
N THR A 42 -20.65 -18.47 -25.53
CA THR A 42 -20.26 -19.81 -25.08
C THR A 42 -21.18 -20.91 -25.66
N PRO A 43 -20.65 -21.89 -26.42
CA PRO A 43 -21.42 -23.01 -26.93
C PRO A 43 -21.85 -23.92 -25.79
N SER A 44 -23.12 -24.32 -25.77
CA SER A 44 -23.76 -24.82 -24.54
C SER A 44 -23.58 -26.32 -24.27
N THR A 45 -22.96 -27.10 -25.16
CA THR A 45 -22.81 -28.56 -24.96
C THR A 45 -21.40 -29.06 -25.32
N PRO A 46 -20.65 -29.68 -24.40
CA PRO A 46 -19.38 -30.35 -24.70
C PRO A 46 -19.60 -31.61 -25.55
N THR A 47 -18.63 -31.97 -26.40
CA THR A 47 -18.59 -33.25 -27.12
C THR A 47 -17.22 -33.93 -26.99
N ASN A 48 -17.23 -35.26 -26.99
CA ASN A 48 -16.03 -36.09 -27.05
C ASN A 48 -15.70 -36.57 -28.46
N GLU A 49 -16.60 -36.36 -29.43
CA GLU A 49 -16.35 -36.68 -30.84
C GLU A 49 -15.33 -35.70 -31.40
N LYS A 50 -14.21 -36.25 -31.88
CA LYS A 50 -13.12 -35.47 -32.46
C LYS A 50 -13.56 -34.86 -33.80
N PRO A 51 -13.51 -33.53 -33.96
CA PRO A 51 -13.85 -32.87 -35.22
C PRO A 51 -12.78 -33.11 -36.30
N SER A 52 -13.07 -32.74 -37.54
CA SER A 52 -12.07 -32.85 -38.61
C SER A 52 -10.86 -31.93 -38.37
N ASP A 53 -9.70 -32.28 -38.92
CA ASP A 53 -8.49 -31.44 -38.84
C ASP A 53 -8.76 -30.00 -39.34
N GLU A 54 -9.57 -29.85 -40.39
CA GLU A 54 -9.98 -28.56 -40.91
C GLU A 54 -10.83 -27.77 -39.91
N GLN A 55 -11.78 -28.43 -39.23
CA GLN A 55 -12.59 -27.80 -38.18
C GLN A 55 -11.72 -27.40 -36.99
N ILE A 56 -10.80 -28.26 -36.54
CA ILE A 56 -9.84 -27.92 -35.49
C ILE A 56 -9.02 -26.70 -35.92
N GLY A 57 -8.39 -26.72 -37.09
CA GLY A 57 -7.58 -25.59 -37.55
C GLY A 57 -8.35 -24.29 -37.69
N ARG A 58 -9.51 -24.31 -38.36
CA ARG A 58 -10.30 -23.10 -38.62
C ARG A 58 -10.97 -22.53 -37.37
N ARG A 59 -11.41 -23.37 -36.44
CA ARG A 59 -12.36 -22.98 -35.36
C ARG A 59 -11.81 -23.15 -33.95
N THR A 60 -10.53 -23.48 -33.78
CA THR A 60 -9.90 -23.49 -32.45
C THR A 60 -9.80 -22.08 -31.89
N TYR A 61 -10.05 -21.98 -30.58
CA TYR A 61 -9.88 -20.78 -29.77
C TYR A 61 -9.38 -21.14 -28.37
N ALA A 62 -8.76 -20.19 -27.69
CA ALA A 62 -8.45 -20.28 -26.27
C ALA A 62 -9.75 -20.13 -25.46
N GLN A 63 -10.09 -21.17 -24.70
CA GLN A 63 -11.30 -21.18 -23.87
C GLN A 63 -11.05 -20.44 -22.56
N GLU A 64 -10.04 -20.86 -21.81
CA GLU A 64 -9.71 -20.31 -20.49
C GLU A 64 -8.28 -20.72 -20.08
N TRP A 65 -7.78 -20.09 -19.02
CA TRP A 65 -6.59 -20.59 -18.32
C TRP A 65 -6.90 -21.94 -17.67
N LYS A 66 -5.98 -22.90 -17.78
CA LYS A 66 -6.13 -24.21 -17.13
C LYS A 66 -6.23 -24.04 -15.61
N ALA A 67 -7.17 -24.76 -15.01
CA ALA A 67 -7.30 -24.80 -13.56
C ALA A 67 -6.02 -25.32 -12.90
N GLY A 68 -5.58 -24.65 -11.84
CA GLY A 68 -4.37 -25.01 -11.09
C GLY A 68 -3.04 -24.63 -11.75
N VAL A 69 -3.06 -24.02 -12.95
CA VAL A 69 -1.84 -23.50 -13.58
C VAL A 69 -1.62 -22.05 -13.22
N ASP A 70 -0.43 -21.77 -12.69
CA ASP A 70 0.02 -20.43 -12.35
C ASP A 70 0.61 -19.70 -13.57
N TYR A 71 -0.28 -19.28 -14.48
CA TYR A 71 0.12 -18.64 -15.73
C TYR A 71 0.88 -17.32 -15.52
N LEU A 72 0.66 -16.62 -14.40
CA LEU A 72 1.37 -15.38 -14.05
C LEU A 72 2.85 -15.62 -13.74
N SER A 73 3.21 -16.83 -13.29
CA SER A 73 4.61 -17.22 -13.11
C SER A 73 5.21 -17.86 -14.37
N ALA A 74 4.37 -18.48 -15.21
CA ALA A 74 4.82 -19.18 -16.41
C ALA A 74 5.11 -18.24 -17.60
N ILE A 75 4.47 -17.07 -17.65
CA ILE A 75 4.57 -16.11 -18.74
C ILE A 75 5.25 -14.83 -18.21
N ASP A 76 6.44 -14.52 -18.72
CA ASP A 76 7.11 -13.26 -18.41
C ASP A 76 6.48 -12.13 -19.24
N ILE A 77 5.96 -11.11 -18.56
CA ILE A 77 5.40 -9.93 -19.23
C ILE A 77 6.42 -9.19 -20.10
N ALA A 78 7.72 -9.28 -19.78
CA ALA A 78 8.76 -8.68 -20.60
C ALA A 78 8.88 -9.36 -21.98
N ASP A 79 8.69 -10.68 -22.05
CA ASP A 79 8.67 -11.39 -23.33
C ASP A 79 7.46 -10.95 -24.18
N LEU A 80 6.29 -10.70 -23.56
CA LEU A 80 5.12 -10.19 -24.27
C LEU A 80 5.34 -8.82 -24.93
N TYR A 81 6.25 -7.99 -24.41
CA TYR A 81 6.60 -6.70 -25.01
C TYR A 81 7.76 -6.79 -26.01
N ASN A 82 8.80 -7.56 -25.68
CA ASN A 82 10.03 -7.60 -26.47
C ASN A 82 10.00 -8.62 -27.60
N ASN A 83 9.53 -9.84 -27.31
CA ASN A 83 9.47 -10.94 -28.27
C ASN A 83 8.32 -11.91 -27.94
N PRO A 84 7.08 -11.58 -28.34
CA PRO A 84 5.89 -12.35 -27.98
C PRO A 84 5.94 -13.83 -28.38
N ALA A 85 6.74 -14.20 -29.39
CA ALA A 85 6.88 -15.59 -29.81
C ALA A 85 7.46 -16.48 -28.69
N ASN A 86 8.26 -15.93 -27.78
CA ASN A 86 8.88 -16.66 -26.66
C ASN A 86 7.84 -17.27 -25.72
N VAL A 87 6.66 -16.67 -25.58
CA VAL A 87 5.64 -17.15 -24.64
C VAL A 87 4.75 -18.25 -25.23
N SER A 88 4.94 -18.62 -26.50
CA SER A 88 4.09 -19.59 -27.22
C SER A 88 3.99 -20.94 -26.50
N ALA A 89 5.12 -21.50 -26.04
CA ALA A 89 5.14 -22.75 -25.30
C ALA A 89 4.43 -22.62 -23.94
N ALA A 90 4.66 -21.53 -23.22
CA ALA A 90 4.01 -21.26 -21.93
C ALA A 90 2.49 -21.11 -22.07
N LEU A 91 2.02 -20.39 -23.09
CA LEU A 91 0.60 -20.27 -23.42
C LEU A 91 -0.02 -21.64 -23.72
N LYS A 92 0.62 -22.43 -24.59
CA LYS A 92 0.14 -23.76 -24.95
C LYS A 92 0.00 -24.68 -23.72
N ASN A 93 0.92 -24.55 -22.77
CA ASN A 93 0.89 -25.32 -21.52
C ASN A 93 -0.14 -24.80 -20.53
N SER A 94 -0.45 -23.50 -20.53
CA SER A 94 -1.28 -22.84 -19.53
C SER A 94 -2.75 -22.67 -19.92
N VAL A 95 -3.10 -22.96 -21.17
CA VAL A 95 -4.43 -22.62 -21.74
C VAL A 95 -5.19 -23.88 -22.15
N THR A 96 -6.48 -23.90 -21.82
CA THR A 96 -7.43 -24.87 -22.36
C THR A 96 -7.87 -24.39 -23.75
N PHE A 97 -7.65 -25.21 -24.77
CA PHE A 97 -8.09 -24.92 -26.13
C PHE A 97 -9.34 -25.72 -26.48
N ALA A 98 -10.27 -25.09 -27.17
CA ALA A 98 -11.46 -25.76 -27.67
C ALA A 98 -11.70 -25.39 -29.14
N THR A 99 -12.37 -26.28 -29.87
CA THR A 99 -12.85 -25.98 -31.22
C THR A 99 -14.37 -26.14 -31.29
N LEU A 100 -15.00 -25.35 -32.16
CA LEU A 100 -16.43 -25.44 -32.42
C LEU A 100 -16.72 -26.37 -33.58
N THR A 101 -17.59 -27.34 -33.35
CA THR A 101 -18.12 -28.20 -34.42
C THR A 101 -19.14 -27.43 -35.27
N THR A 102 -19.55 -28.03 -36.39
CA THR A 102 -20.61 -27.49 -37.26
C THR A 102 -21.97 -27.45 -36.57
N ASP A 103 -22.23 -28.37 -35.65
CA ASP A 103 -23.44 -28.43 -34.81
C ASP A 103 -23.33 -27.58 -33.53
N GLN A 104 -22.37 -26.65 -33.46
CA GLN A 104 -22.16 -25.72 -32.34
C GLN A 104 -21.90 -26.38 -30.98
N LYS A 105 -21.44 -27.63 -30.96
CA LYS A 105 -20.81 -28.23 -29.77
C LYS A 105 -19.35 -27.78 -29.68
N TYR A 106 -18.76 -27.88 -28.50
CA TYR A 106 -17.33 -27.65 -28.34
C TYR A 106 -16.58 -28.93 -27.98
N TYR A 107 -15.46 -29.15 -28.66
CA TYR A 107 -14.51 -30.21 -28.35
C TYR A 107 -13.26 -29.57 -27.73
N THR A 108 -12.93 -29.97 -26.50
CA THR A 108 -11.68 -29.56 -25.84
C THR A 108 -10.51 -30.37 -26.40
N LEU A 109 -9.48 -29.67 -26.89
CA LEU A 109 -8.30 -30.29 -27.48
C LEU A 109 -7.54 -31.09 -26.41
N LYS A 110 -7.14 -32.31 -26.78
CA LYS A 110 -6.35 -33.23 -25.94
C LYS A 110 -4.87 -33.06 -26.22
N ASP A 111 -4.01 -33.68 -25.40
CA ASP A 111 -2.55 -33.59 -25.56
C ASP A 111 -2.06 -33.99 -26.96
N GLU A 112 -2.71 -34.98 -27.59
CA GLU A 112 -2.42 -35.37 -28.95
C GLU A 112 -2.71 -34.27 -29.98
N ASP A 113 -3.79 -33.51 -29.80
CA ASP A 113 -4.17 -32.40 -30.65
C ASP A 113 -3.24 -31.21 -30.41
N LEU A 114 -2.88 -30.98 -29.15
CA LEU A 114 -1.95 -29.92 -28.80
C LEU A 114 -0.61 -30.13 -29.50
N ARG A 115 -0.10 -31.36 -29.70
CA ARG A 115 1.19 -31.57 -30.41
C ARG A 115 1.26 -30.88 -31.78
N ASP A 116 0.17 -30.91 -32.54
CA ASP A 116 0.08 -30.31 -33.89
C ASP A 116 -0.41 -28.85 -33.89
N LEU A 117 -0.71 -28.29 -32.71
CA LEU A 117 -1.15 -26.92 -32.52
C LEU A 117 0.04 -25.97 -32.35
N THR A 118 0.12 -24.93 -33.17
CA THR A 118 1.03 -23.80 -32.99
C THR A 118 0.26 -22.53 -32.64
N ILE A 119 0.90 -21.62 -31.92
CA ILE A 119 0.37 -20.29 -31.58
C ILE A 119 1.10 -19.25 -32.43
N GLU A 120 0.34 -18.39 -33.08
CA GLU A 120 0.81 -17.41 -34.05
C GLU A 120 0.31 -16.00 -33.71
N ASN A 121 1.05 -14.99 -34.16
CA ASN A 121 0.67 -13.57 -34.06
C ASN A 121 0.27 -13.13 -32.65
N ILE A 122 1.08 -13.51 -31.64
CA ILE A 122 0.86 -13.14 -30.24
C ILE A 122 1.03 -11.62 -30.09
N LYS A 123 0.06 -10.99 -29.42
CA LYS A 123 0.05 -9.58 -29.08
C LYS A 123 -0.37 -9.40 -27.63
N TYR A 124 0.14 -8.35 -27.01
CA TYR A 124 -0.27 -7.94 -25.67
C TYR A 124 -0.72 -6.48 -25.67
N SER A 125 -1.95 -6.23 -25.23
CA SER A 125 -2.49 -4.89 -25.06
C SER A 125 -3.72 -4.93 -24.15
N LYS A 126 -4.00 -3.83 -23.44
CA LYS A 126 -5.22 -3.66 -22.62
C LYS A 126 -5.49 -4.86 -21.69
N ASN A 127 -4.47 -5.31 -20.95
CA ASN A 127 -4.54 -6.43 -20.01
C ASN A 127 -5.01 -7.74 -20.64
N SER A 128 -4.67 -7.97 -21.91
CA SER A 128 -5.04 -9.19 -22.63
C SER A 128 -3.94 -9.62 -23.59
N ILE A 129 -3.73 -10.94 -23.65
CA ILE A 129 -2.94 -11.60 -24.68
C ILE A 129 -3.91 -12.01 -25.79
N THR A 130 -3.63 -11.62 -27.04
CA THR A 130 -4.35 -12.10 -28.21
C THR A 130 -3.45 -12.86 -29.16
N PHE A 131 -3.99 -13.86 -29.84
CA PHE A 131 -3.23 -14.68 -30.78
C PHE A 131 -4.16 -15.51 -31.68
N TYR A 132 -3.59 -16.07 -32.73
CA TYR A 132 -4.23 -17.08 -33.58
C TYR A 132 -3.61 -18.45 -33.31
N THR A 133 -4.33 -19.52 -33.61
CA THR A 133 -3.77 -20.87 -33.59
C THR A 133 -3.65 -21.39 -35.01
N SER A 134 -2.71 -22.30 -35.26
CA SER A 134 -2.63 -23.07 -36.49
C SER A 134 -2.52 -24.55 -36.14
N TYR A 135 -3.35 -25.37 -36.76
CA TYR A 135 -3.37 -26.81 -36.55
C TYR A 135 -3.10 -27.49 -37.88
N LYS A 136 -2.01 -28.27 -37.95
CA LYS A 136 -1.56 -28.94 -39.19
C LYS A 136 -1.52 -28.01 -40.42
N GLY A 137 -1.08 -26.76 -40.21
CA GLY A 137 -0.97 -25.73 -41.26
C GLY A 137 -2.25 -24.96 -41.58
N VAL A 138 -3.37 -25.26 -40.91
CA VAL A 138 -4.63 -24.51 -41.06
C VAL A 138 -4.77 -23.52 -39.91
N ARG A 139 -4.73 -22.22 -40.25
CA ARG A 139 -4.88 -21.12 -39.29
C ARG A 139 -6.35 -20.88 -38.89
N SER A 140 -6.57 -20.54 -37.63
CA SER A 140 -7.87 -20.18 -37.09
C SER A 140 -8.43 -18.90 -37.70
N SER A 141 -9.75 -18.85 -37.89
CA SER A 141 -10.46 -17.63 -38.26
C SER A 141 -10.75 -16.72 -37.06
N THR A 142 -10.68 -17.27 -35.85
CA THR A 142 -10.98 -16.55 -34.61
C THR A 142 -9.68 -16.16 -33.91
N GLU A 143 -9.55 -14.87 -33.56
CA GLU A 143 -8.50 -14.40 -32.66
C GLU A 143 -8.88 -14.77 -31.22
N SER A 144 -8.03 -15.56 -30.58
CA SER A 144 -8.16 -15.88 -29.17
C SER A 144 -7.82 -14.66 -28.32
N ARG A 145 -8.52 -14.47 -27.20
CA ARG A 145 -8.23 -13.42 -26.22
C ARG A 145 -8.26 -14.01 -24.82
N LEU A 146 -7.17 -13.84 -24.07
CA LEU A 146 -7.06 -14.23 -22.67
C LEU A 146 -6.75 -13.01 -21.81
N LYS A 147 -7.45 -12.88 -20.68
CA LYS A 147 -7.14 -11.86 -19.68
C LYS A 147 -5.76 -12.14 -19.07
N PHE A 148 -4.88 -11.16 -19.10
CA PHE A 148 -3.57 -11.19 -18.46
C PHE A 148 -3.31 -9.79 -17.90
N ASP A 149 -3.51 -9.60 -16.60
CA ASP A 149 -3.39 -8.30 -15.98
C ASP A 149 -1.95 -8.05 -15.51
N ALA A 150 -1.33 -6.98 -16.01
CA ALA A 150 0.00 -6.59 -15.55
C ALA A 150 0.02 -6.34 -14.04
N ARG A 151 -1.06 -5.78 -13.47
CA ARG A 151 -1.15 -5.52 -12.03
C ARG A 151 -1.09 -6.82 -11.24
N ASP A 152 -1.80 -7.86 -11.69
CA ASP A 152 -1.78 -9.17 -11.02
C ASP A 152 -0.40 -9.83 -11.14
N PHE A 153 0.24 -9.71 -12.32
CA PHE A 153 1.61 -10.17 -12.54
C PHE A 153 2.57 -9.49 -11.55
N TYR A 154 2.59 -8.16 -11.52
CA TYR A 154 3.51 -7.40 -10.67
C TYR A 154 3.18 -7.54 -9.19
N ASP A 155 1.91 -7.60 -8.78
CA ASP A 155 1.57 -7.77 -7.36
C ASP A 155 2.18 -9.04 -6.76
N LYS A 156 2.25 -10.11 -7.57
CA LYS A 156 2.88 -11.36 -7.21
C LYS A 156 4.40 -11.29 -7.06
N GLN A 157 5.07 -10.38 -7.77
CA GLN A 157 6.53 -10.21 -7.72
C GLN A 157 7.00 -9.48 -6.46
N PHE A 158 6.09 -8.83 -5.74
CA PHE A 158 6.40 -8.04 -4.55
C PHE A 158 5.70 -8.67 -3.34
N THR A 159 6.47 -9.23 -2.42
CA THR A 159 5.93 -9.76 -1.15
C THR A 159 6.42 -8.91 0.00
N THR A 160 5.67 -8.84 1.10
CA THR A 160 6.11 -8.07 2.27
C THR A 160 7.36 -8.68 2.90
N ASN A 161 8.36 -7.85 3.19
CA ASN A 161 9.52 -8.24 3.98
C ASN A 161 9.16 -8.26 5.47
N ASN A 162 8.55 -9.37 5.92
CA ASN A 162 8.06 -9.50 7.29
C ASN A 162 9.17 -9.37 8.35
N SER A 163 10.41 -9.77 8.03
CA SER A 163 11.56 -9.62 8.94
C SER A 163 11.87 -8.14 9.20
N TYR A 164 11.93 -7.33 8.14
CA TYR A 164 12.11 -5.89 8.26
C TYR A 164 10.90 -5.25 8.94
N VAL A 165 9.69 -5.48 8.43
CA VAL A 165 8.45 -4.83 8.91
C VAL A 165 8.20 -5.09 10.40
N SER A 166 8.36 -6.33 10.86
CA SER A 166 8.17 -6.68 12.28
C SER A 166 9.20 -6.07 13.23
N SER A 167 10.31 -5.55 12.70
CA SER A 167 11.33 -4.86 13.50
C SER A 167 11.07 -3.35 13.67
N LYS A 168 10.16 -2.77 12.87
CA LYS A 168 9.96 -1.31 12.74
C LYS A 168 8.64 -0.82 13.33
N TYR A 169 8.61 0.47 13.64
CA TYR A 169 7.41 1.20 14.02
C TYR A 169 6.76 1.87 12.79
N MET A 170 5.48 1.59 12.54
CA MET A 170 4.80 1.99 11.30
C MET A 170 4.83 3.50 11.07
N ARG A 171 4.60 4.31 12.11
CA ARG A 171 4.38 5.74 11.92
C ARG A 171 5.62 6.48 11.42
N GLY A 172 6.81 6.17 11.92
CA GLY A 172 8.03 6.81 11.40
C GLY A 172 8.35 6.36 9.98
N ILE A 173 8.11 5.08 9.66
CA ILE A 173 8.20 4.59 8.27
C ILE A 173 7.22 5.35 7.37
N TYR A 174 5.98 5.59 7.81
CA TYR A 174 5.01 6.38 7.05
C TYR A 174 5.51 7.80 6.79
N GLU A 175 6.05 8.49 7.78
CA GLU A 175 6.55 9.87 7.60
C GLU A 175 7.83 9.92 6.74
N ASN A 176 8.66 8.88 6.81
CA ASN A 176 9.95 8.77 6.11
C ASN A 176 9.95 7.82 4.90
N LEU A 177 8.77 7.50 4.36
CA LEU A 177 8.57 6.45 3.35
C LEU A 177 9.53 6.48 2.14
N PRO A 178 9.89 7.66 1.57
CA PRO A 178 10.81 7.70 0.44
C PRO A 178 12.16 7.03 0.70
N MET A 179 12.63 7.02 1.96
CA MET A 179 13.93 6.44 2.33
C MET A 179 13.88 4.93 2.58
N GLY A 180 12.69 4.34 2.72
CA GLY A 180 12.52 2.97 3.21
C GLY A 180 11.56 2.08 2.41
N ILE A 181 10.98 2.57 1.31
CA ILE A 181 10.01 1.80 0.50
C ILE A 181 10.58 0.47 0.00
N GLY A 182 11.85 0.46 -0.43
CA GLY A 182 12.54 -0.74 -0.92
C GLY A 182 12.61 -1.84 0.14
N ASP A 183 12.82 -1.48 1.41
CA ASP A 183 13.00 -2.43 2.50
C ASP A 183 11.67 -3.12 2.91
N LEU A 184 10.53 -2.52 2.57
CA LEU A 184 9.20 -3.07 2.88
C LEU A 184 8.89 -4.35 2.11
N PHE A 185 9.57 -4.60 0.99
CA PHE A 185 9.23 -5.67 0.07
C PHE A 185 10.43 -6.57 -0.26
N ASN A 186 10.17 -7.86 -0.44
CA ASN A 186 11.07 -8.77 -1.15
C ASN A 186 10.68 -8.75 -2.62
N TYR A 187 11.64 -8.43 -3.48
CA TYR A 187 11.50 -8.38 -4.93
C TYR A 187 12.88 -8.50 -5.60
N ASP A 188 12.91 -8.75 -6.91
CA ASP A 188 14.13 -8.71 -7.71
C ASP A 188 14.55 -7.25 -7.97
N ASN A 189 15.42 -6.71 -7.13
CA ASN A 189 15.92 -5.33 -7.26
C ASN A 189 16.89 -5.11 -8.44
N GLN A 190 17.39 -6.20 -9.05
CA GLN A 190 18.18 -6.10 -10.28
C GLN A 190 17.24 -5.80 -11.44
N ARG A 191 16.11 -6.48 -11.49
CA ARG A 191 15.09 -6.32 -12.53
C ARG A 191 14.22 -5.08 -12.33
N TYR A 192 13.68 -4.89 -11.13
CA TYR A 192 12.70 -3.85 -10.86
C TYR A 192 13.35 -2.66 -10.16
N GLN A 193 13.06 -1.46 -10.67
CA GLN A 193 13.19 -0.23 -9.88
C GLN A 193 11.80 0.13 -9.36
N ILE A 194 11.72 0.59 -8.11
CA ILE A 194 10.45 1.04 -7.55
C ILE A 194 10.53 2.45 -7.01
N ASP A 195 9.41 3.14 -7.11
CA ASP A 195 9.17 4.44 -6.51
C ASP A 195 7.79 4.43 -5.84
N PHE A 196 7.59 5.30 -4.85
CA PHE A 196 6.26 5.44 -4.24
C PHE A 196 5.44 6.41 -5.08
N VAL A 197 4.15 6.12 -5.26
CA VAL A 197 3.24 7.07 -5.92
C VAL A 197 2.90 8.18 -4.93
N PRO A 198 3.14 9.47 -5.23
CA PRO A 198 2.77 10.58 -4.37
C PRO A 198 1.30 10.55 -3.97
N ASP A 199 1.00 10.97 -2.74
CA ASP A 199 -0.36 11.04 -2.17
C ASP A 199 -1.15 9.72 -2.15
N SER A 200 -0.51 8.59 -2.44
CA SER A 200 -1.14 7.26 -2.42
C SER A 200 -1.03 6.54 -1.08
N LYS A 201 -0.23 7.08 -0.15
CA LYS A 201 0.00 6.46 1.16
C LYS A 201 -1.12 6.79 2.14
N ASN A 202 -1.55 5.79 2.88
CA ASN A 202 -2.47 5.92 3.99
C ASN A 202 -2.02 5.00 5.14
N LYS A 203 -2.43 5.32 6.36
CA LYS A 203 -2.02 4.61 7.57
C LYS A 203 -3.23 4.27 8.44
N SER A 204 -3.07 3.26 9.27
CA SER A 204 -3.95 3.00 10.41
C SER A 204 -3.08 2.87 11.65
N ASP A 205 -3.03 3.93 12.47
CA ASP A 205 -2.23 3.94 13.70
C ASP A 205 -2.75 2.86 14.70
N ASN A 206 -4.06 2.60 14.74
CA ASN A 206 -4.65 1.54 15.58
C ASN A 206 -4.29 0.13 15.11
N ASN A 207 -4.26 -0.12 13.79
CA ASN A 207 -3.94 -1.44 13.25
C ASN A 207 -2.43 -1.63 13.00
N ASN A 208 -1.63 -0.58 13.20
CA ASN A 208 -0.20 -0.53 12.85
C ASN A 208 0.03 -0.99 11.40
N SER A 209 -0.78 -0.46 10.47
CA SER A 209 -0.69 -0.80 9.05
C SER A 209 -0.51 0.43 8.17
N LEU A 210 0.09 0.19 7.00
CA LEU A 210 0.40 1.18 5.97
C LEU A 210 -0.11 0.63 4.63
N SER A 211 -0.91 1.40 3.91
CA SER A 211 -1.25 1.11 2.52
C SER A 211 -0.61 2.15 1.61
N LEU A 212 -0.12 1.74 0.44
CA LEU A 212 0.50 2.61 -0.53
C LEU A 212 0.37 2.05 -1.95
N SER A 213 0.49 2.93 -2.94
CA SER A 213 0.75 2.49 -4.32
C SER A 213 2.23 2.62 -4.63
N ILE A 214 2.77 1.61 -5.30
CA ILE A 214 4.16 1.59 -5.76
C ILE A 214 4.16 1.61 -7.29
N GLU A 215 4.98 2.49 -7.85
CA GLU A 215 5.32 2.51 -9.25
C GLU A 215 6.52 1.59 -9.47
N ILE A 216 6.44 0.74 -10.48
CA ILE A 216 7.43 -0.28 -10.80
C ILE A 216 7.90 -0.03 -12.23
N THR A 217 9.20 0.19 -12.39
CA THR A 217 9.87 0.20 -13.67
C THR A 217 10.56 -1.15 -13.89
N ASP A 218 10.09 -1.92 -14.88
CA ASP A 218 10.67 -3.21 -15.25
C ASP A 218 11.77 -3.01 -16.30
N LYS A 219 13.03 -3.14 -15.86
CA LYS A 219 14.22 -2.90 -16.71
C LYS A 219 14.38 -3.93 -17.82
N LYS A 220 13.63 -5.04 -17.79
CA LYS A 220 13.64 -6.01 -18.89
C LYS A 220 12.80 -5.56 -20.09
N ILE A 221 11.83 -4.66 -19.93
CA ILE A 221 11.02 -4.16 -21.05
C ILE A 221 11.82 -3.06 -21.77
N LEU A 222 12.14 -3.29 -23.04
CA LEU A 222 13.02 -2.40 -23.82
C LEU A 222 12.31 -1.11 -24.28
N ASP A 223 10.99 -1.16 -24.39
CA ASP A 223 10.16 0.00 -24.70
C ASP A 223 9.88 0.81 -23.41
N TYR A 224 10.71 1.82 -23.16
CA TYR A 224 10.59 2.71 -22.01
C TYR A 224 9.25 3.45 -21.90
N SER A 225 8.43 3.49 -22.96
CA SER A 225 7.09 4.08 -22.88
C SER A 225 6.04 3.14 -22.27
N LYS A 226 6.40 1.87 -22.02
CA LYS A 226 5.49 0.80 -21.58
C LYS A 226 6.04 -0.05 -20.43
N ASN A 227 7.17 0.33 -19.84
CA ASN A 227 7.85 -0.47 -18.83
C ASN A 227 7.47 -0.11 -17.39
N THR A 228 6.55 0.85 -17.21
CA THR A 228 6.11 1.33 -15.90
C THR A 228 4.70 0.83 -15.55
N PHE A 229 4.53 0.35 -14.32
CA PHE A 229 3.28 -0.23 -13.81
C PHE A 229 3.03 0.22 -12.38
N VAL A 230 1.76 0.23 -11.97
CA VAL A 230 1.38 0.61 -10.59
C VAL A 230 0.63 -0.52 -9.94
N ILE A 231 1.07 -0.91 -8.73
CA ILE A 231 0.35 -1.85 -7.87
C ILE A 231 0.04 -1.18 -6.53
N HIS A 232 -0.93 -1.74 -5.80
CA HIS A 232 -1.32 -1.26 -4.48
C HIS A 232 -0.99 -2.32 -3.44
N LYS A 233 -0.31 -1.92 -2.37
CA LYS A 233 0.10 -2.82 -1.28
C LYS A 233 -0.46 -2.34 0.05
N ASN A 234 -0.83 -3.31 0.87
CA ASN A 234 -1.10 -3.12 2.29
C ASN A 234 0.00 -3.87 3.06
N VAL A 235 0.67 -3.15 3.96
CA VAL A 235 1.77 -3.63 4.77
C VAL A 235 1.32 -3.62 6.22
N GLU A 236 1.41 -4.79 6.85
CA GLU A 236 0.96 -5.04 8.21
C GLU A 236 2.05 -5.77 9.00
N GLY A 237 1.87 -5.88 10.33
CA GLY A 237 2.79 -6.61 11.20
C GLY A 237 3.92 -5.77 11.80
N PHE A 238 3.80 -4.44 11.75
CA PHE A 238 4.72 -3.53 12.44
C PHE A 238 4.59 -3.65 13.97
N LYS A 239 5.61 -3.18 14.69
CA LYS A 239 5.55 -3.04 16.15
C LYS A 239 4.48 -2.01 16.56
N THR A 240 3.85 -2.26 17.71
CA THR A 240 2.80 -1.37 18.24
C THR A 240 3.38 -0.15 18.94
N LEU A 241 2.61 0.93 19.06
CA LEU A 241 3.00 2.09 19.89
C LEU A 241 3.18 1.74 21.37
N LYS A 242 2.52 0.70 21.87
CA LYS A 242 2.77 0.18 23.22
C LYS A 242 4.16 -0.45 23.33
N ASN A 243 4.64 -1.12 22.28
CA ASN A 243 6.03 -1.58 22.24
C ASN A 243 6.98 -0.39 22.25
N LEU A 244 6.72 0.65 21.45
CA LEU A 244 7.55 1.86 21.45
C LEU A 244 7.61 2.49 22.84
N ALA A 245 6.47 2.67 23.51
CA ALA A 245 6.44 3.20 24.87
C ALA A 245 7.21 2.35 25.90
N ASN A 246 7.38 1.04 25.66
CA ASN A 246 8.22 0.20 26.51
C ASN A 246 9.71 0.31 26.16
N ASP A 247 10.05 0.76 24.96
CA ASP A 247 11.42 0.98 24.49
C ASP A 247 11.96 2.38 24.86
N LEU A 248 11.12 3.24 25.45
CA LEU A 248 11.48 4.61 25.84
C LEU A 248 11.80 4.72 27.34
N THR A 249 12.65 5.69 27.67
CA THR A 249 12.86 6.16 29.04
C THR A 249 12.78 7.69 29.11
N LEU A 250 12.31 8.19 30.24
CA LEU A 250 12.18 9.63 30.52
C LEU A 250 13.14 10.01 31.64
N VAL A 251 13.95 11.03 31.40
CA VAL A 251 14.89 11.58 32.38
C VAL A 251 14.57 13.05 32.61
N HIS A 252 14.73 13.53 33.84
CA HIS A 252 14.58 14.94 34.15
C HIS A 252 15.71 15.76 33.53
N ASN A 253 15.43 17.01 33.18
CA ASN A 253 16.47 17.97 32.84
C ASN A 253 16.62 19.06 33.93
N PHE A 254 17.50 20.03 33.67
CA PHE A 254 17.77 21.12 34.62
C PHE A 254 16.54 21.99 34.90
N ASP A 255 15.74 22.29 33.87
CA ASP A 255 14.53 23.10 34.02
C ASP A 255 13.51 22.44 34.96
N PHE A 256 13.36 21.12 34.87
CA PHE A 256 12.48 20.40 35.79
C PHE A 256 13.02 20.43 37.22
N ARG A 257 14.32 20.21 37.40
CA ARG A 257 14.96 20.27 38.72
C ARG A 257 14.80 21.65 39.37
N ASP A 258 15.00 22.72 38.61
CA ASP A 258 14.87 24.10 39.11
C ASP A 258 13.42 24.43 39.45
N LYS A 259 12.47 23.96 38.65
CA LYS A 259 11.05 24.09 38.96
C LYS A 259 10.70 23.36 40.26
N VAL A 260 11.16 22.12 40.43
CA VAL A 260 10.93 21.32 41.65
C VAL A 260 11.47 22.02 42.88
N LYS A 261 12.73 22.49 42.83
CA LYS A 261 13.33 23.25 43.95
C LYS A 261 12.54 24.52 44.29
N THR A 262 12.05 25.24 43.29
CA THR A 262 11.22 26.43 43.49
C THR A 262 9.89 26.07 44.18
N VAL A 263 9.27 24.97 43.78
CA VAL A 263 8.02 24.50 44.40
C VAL A 263 8.24 24.05 45.84
N ILE A 264 9.34 23.35 46.14
CA ILE A 264 9.71 22.96 47.51
C ILE A 264 9.90 24.19 48.40
N LYS A 265 10.67 25.19 47.94
CA LYS A 265 10.90 26.44 48.69
C LYS A 265 9.60 27.18 49.03
N THR A 266 8.64 27.16 48.12
CA THR A 266 7.33 27.81 48.32
C THR A 266 6.32 26.94 49.07
N ASN A 267 6.63 25.66 49.31
CA ASN A 267 5.78 24.70 50.02
C ASN A 267 6.61 23.86 51.02
N PRO A 268 7.32 24.47 51.98
CA PRO A 268 8.36 23.80 52.78
C PRO A 268 7.85 22.62 53.64
N ASN A 269 6.56 22.60 53.99
CA ASN A 269 5.95 21.58 54.84
C ASN A 269 5.25 20.45 54.06
N LYS A 270 5.30 20.46 52.72
CA LYS A 270 4.64 19.45 51.89
C LYS A 270 5.62 18.38 51.42
N THR A 271 5.19 17.12 51.49
CA THR A 271 5.89 15.97 50.92
C THR A 271 5.31 15.58 49.57
N ASP A 272 4.00 15.65 49.40
CA ASP A 272 3.33 15.50 48.11
C ASP A 272 3.17 16.87 47.43
N LEU A 273 3.81 17.00 46.25
CA LEU A 273 3.83 18.20 45.43
C LEU A 273 3.07 18.01 44.10
N THR A 274 2.32 16.92 43.95
CA THR A 274 1.61 16.56 42.71
C THR A 274 0.76 17.72 42.20
N GLN A 275 -0.14 18.25 43.03
CA GLN A 275 -1.03 19.35 42.64
C GLN A 275 -0.28 20.66 42.38
N ASN A 276 0.87 20.85 43.04
CA ASN A 276 1.72 22.03 42.85
C ASN A 276 2.51 22.00 41.53
N LEU A 277 2.77 20.82 40.97
CA LEU A 277 3.57 20.63 39.77
C LEU A 277 2.73 20.30 38.53
N ARG A 278 1.59 19.61 38.68
CA ARG A 278 0.81 19.02 37.59
C ARG A 278 0.49 20.01 36.47
N GLY A 279 -0.16 21.12 36.77
CA GLY A 279 -0.54 22.10 35.73
C GLY A 279 0.66 22.70 34.99
N PHE A 280 1.81 22.85 35.65
CA PHE A 280 3.02 23.32 34.97
C PHE A 280 3.65 22.20 34.13
N PHE A 281 3.77 20.99 34.69
CA PHE A 281 4.34 19.84 34.01
C PHE A 281 3.55 19.48 32.75
N ASP A 282 2.24 19.30 32.85
CA ASP A 282 1.39 18.87 31.74
C ASP A 282 1.48 19.85 30.54
N ASN A 283 1.66 21.15 30.82
CA ASN A 283 1.82 22.18 29.80
C ASN A 283 3.27 22.40 29.32
N ASN A 284 4.26 21.76 29.95
CA ASN A 284 5.67 22.03 29.67
C ASN A 284 6.55 20.78 29.63
N TRP A 285 6.00 19.57 29.65
CA TRP A 285 6.77 18.31 29.75
C TRP A 285 7.94 18.27 28.77
N TYR A 286 7.75 18.76 27.54
CA TYR A 286 8.72 18.77 26.44
C TYR A 286 10.01 19.53 26.73
N LYS A 287 10.01 20.45 27.70
CA LYS A 287 11.20 21.17 28.16
C LYS A 287 11.61 20.77 29.58
N LEU A 288 10.96 19.78 30.17
CA LEU A 288 11.21 19.29 31.53
C LEU A 288 11.79 17.87 31.54
N VAL A 289 11.55 17.13 30.46
CA VAL A 289 12.07 15.78 30.30
C VAL A 289 12.84 15.65 29.00
N SER A 290 13.89 14.85 29.05
CA SER A 290 14.58 14.30 27.89
C SER A 290 14.15 12.85 27.71
N ILE A 291 13.95 12.43 26.46
CA ILE A 291 13.40 11.11 26.11
C ILE A 291 14.46 10.34 25.34
N PHE A 292 14.77 9.13 25.79
CA PHE A 292 15.82 8.29 25.22
C PHE A 292 15.28 6.90 24.87
N LEU A 293 16.03 6.19 24.03
CA LEU A 293 15.85 4.77 23.83
C LEU A 293 16.52 3.97 24.95
N ILE A 294 15.84 2.95 25.46
CA ILE A 294 16.42 2.05 26.46
C ILE A 294 17.59 1.25 25.87
N SER A 295 17.45 0.80 24.61
CA SER A 295 18.50 0.05 23.92
C SER A 295 19.75 0.88 23.66
N GLU A 296 19.60 2.19 23.49
CA GLU A 296 20.67 3.13 23.14
C GLU A 296 20.56 4.42 23.97
N PRO A 297 20.95 4.38 25.26
CA PRO A 297 20.70 5.49 26.20
C PRO A 297 21.42 6.80 25.86
N SER A 298 22.38 6.78 24.93
CA SER A 298 23.05 7.99 24.41
C SER A 298 22.22 8.73 23.35
N ILE A 299 21.13 8.13 22.87
CA ILE A 299 20.30 8.69 21.81
C ILE A 299 19.09 9.39 22.41
N GLU A 300 19.18 10.72 22.47
CA GLU A 300 18.04 11.57 22.81
C GLU A 300 17.17 11.78 21.57
N LEU A 301 15.87 11.55 21.70
CA LEU A 301 14.91 11.81 20.63
C LEU A 301 14.63 13.31 20.53
N SER A 302 14.48 13.80 19.31
CA SER A 302 14.15 15.21 19.07
C SER A 302 12.69 15.49 19.41
N ILE A 303 12.46 16.61 20.09
CA ILE A 303 11.13 17.10 20.45
C ILE A 303 10.90 18.43 19.74
N ASP A 304 10.07 18.42 18.72
CA ASP A 304 9.81 19.59 17.86
C ASP A 304 8.36 20.06 17.99
N GLY A 305 8.12 21.34 17.74
CA GLY A 305 6.78 21.93 17.70
C GLY A 305 6.61 23.21 18.51
N GLN A 306 5.49 23.88 18.27
CA GLN A 306 5.24 25.23 18.80
C GLN A 306 4.44 25.24 20.11
N SER A 307 3.75 24.15 20.45
CA SER A 307 2.94 24.06 21.68
C SER A 307 2.84 22.61 22.18
N PRO A 308 2.48 22.37 23.46
CA PRO A 308 2.33 21.02 24.01
C PRO A 308 1.40 20.11 23.21
N LEU A 309 0.34 20.67 22.62
CA LEU A 309 -0.68 19.94 21.86
C LEU A 309 -0.25 19.61 20.43
N TYR A 310 0.73 20.32 19.90
CA TYR A 310 1.19 20.20 18.51
C TYR A 310 2.69 19.96 18.45
N ARG A 311 3.14 18.98 19.24
CA ARG A 311 4.53 18.52 19.28
C ARG A 311 4.69 17.17 18.59
N THR A 312 5.91 16.91 18.16
CA THR A 312 6.34 15.61 17.63
C THR A 312 7.57 15.14 18.40
N ILE A 313 7.65 13.83 18.65
CA ILE A 313 8.89 13.17 19.06
C ILE A 313 9.38 12.36 17.87
N SER A 314 10.63 12.54 17.48
CA SER A 314 11.22 11.90 16.30
C SER A 314 12.62 11.37 16.59
N GLY A 315 12.91 10.18 16.04
CA GLY A 315 14.26 9.62 15.99
C GLY A 315 15.03 9.97 14.71
N GLN A 316 14.44 10.73 13.78
CA GLN A 316 15.00 10.95 12.45
C GLN A 316 16.38 11.62 12.46
N SER A 317 16.58 12.62 13.32
CA SER A 317 17.85 13.36 13.46
C SER A 317 19.01 12.49 13.96
N VAL A 318 18.70 11.34 14.54
CA VAL A 318 19.62 10.39 15.17
C VAL A 318 19.60 9.02 14.49
N GLY A 319 19.09 8.95 13.25
CA GLY A 319 19.13 7.74 12.42
C GLY A 319 18.01 6.73 12.66
N HIS A 320 17.11 6.96 13.63
CA HIS A 320 15.95 6.12 13.89
C HIS A 320 14.72 6.61 13.12
N LEU A 321 14.72 6.37 11.80
CA LEU A 321 13.67 6.83 10.88
C LEU A 321 12.27 6.26 11.18
N ASP A 322 12.19 5.12 11.86
CA ASP A 322 10.93 4.47 12.20
C ASP A 322 10.27 5.03 13.47
N ILE A 323 11.00 5.82 14.27
CA ILE A 323 10.46 6.40 15.52
C ILE A 323 9.80 7.75 15.25
N TYR A 324 8.48 7.78 15.38
CA TYR A 324 7.70 9.01 15.27
C TYR A 324 6.43 8.97 16.13
N LEU A 325 6.25 9.99 16.96
CA LEU A 325 5.06 10.22 17.77
C LEU A 325 4.50 11.61 17.46
N ALA A 326 3.30 11.67 16.89
CA ALA A 326 2.52 12.89 16.71
C ALA A 326 1.69 13.18 17.97
N GLN A 327 1.70 14.45 18.38
CA GLN A 327 0.90 14.99 19.48
C GLN A 327 0.94 14.15 20.76
N PRO A 328 2.13 13.75 21.25
CA PRO A 328 2.22 12.90 22.42
C PRO A 328 1.77 13.64 23.68
N ARG A 329 1.03 12.94 24.55
CA ARG A 329 0.49 13.49 25.80
C ARG A 329 1.11 12.85 27.02
N PHE A 330 1.92 13.64 27.72
CA PHE A 330 2.48 13.28 29.02
C PHE A 330 1.83 14.09 30.12
N ILE A 331 1.34 13.43 31.16
CA ILE A 331 0.77 14.08 32.33
C ILE A 331 1.45 13.61 33.62
N LEU A 332 1.57 14.50 34.59
CA LEU A 332 2.06 14.16 35.92
C LEU A 332 0.93 13.50 36.73
N THR A 333 1.18 12.28 37.22
CA THR A 333 0.24 11.54 38.07
C THR A 333 0.64 11.58 39.55
N SER A 334 1.93 11.73 39.84
CA SER A 334 2.45 11.83 41.20
C SER A 334 3.76 12.61 41.22
N ALA A 335 4.01 13.36 42.29
CA ALA A 335 5.31 13.95 42.59
C ALA A 335 5.51 14.02 44.11
N VAL A 336 6.23 13.05 44.66
CA VAL A 336 6.39 12.89 46.12
C VAL A 336 7.86 12.98 46.48
N ILE A 337 8.16 13.73 47.54
CA ILE A 337 9.51 13.80 48.10
C ILE A 337 9.81 12.50 48.83
N ASP A 338 10.90 11.84 48.43
CA ASP A 338 11.45 10.65 49.06
C ASP A 338 12.91 10.91 49.44
N GLY A 339 13.16 11.02 50.74
CA GLY A 339 14.46 11.44 51.28
C GLY A 339 14.91 12.80 50.74
N LYS A 340 16.02 12.81 49.97
CA LYS A 340 16.59 14.00 49.32
C LYS A 340 16.09 14.23 47.90
N ASN A 341 15.28 13.31 47.36
CA ASN A 341 14.89 13.28 45.96
C ASN A 341 13.38 13.58 45.82
N LEU A 342 12.97 13.97 44.63
CA LEU A 342 11.57 13.91 44.22
C LEU A 342 11.39 12.69 43.30
N VAL A 343 10.41 11.85 43.61
CA VAL A 343 9.97 10.77 42.74
C VAL A 343 8.70 11.23 42.03
N ALA A 344 8.83 11.49 40.73
CA ALA A 344 7.72 11.86 39.87
C ALA A 344 7.24 10.65 39.06
N LYS A 345 5.93 10.49 38.93
CA LYS A 345 5.30 9.54 38.02
C LYS A 345 4.63 10.31 36.91
N VAL A 346 4.96 9.93 35.67
CA VAL A 346 4.49 10.58 34.46
C VAL A 346 3.80 9.55 33.59
N LYS A 347 2.52 9.78 33.28
CA LYS A 347 1.73 8.93 32.41
C LYS A 347 1.80 9.44 30.98
N PHE A 348 2.24 8.58 30.07
CA PHE A 348 2.09 8.74 28.63
C PHE A 348 0.72 8.21 28.22
N GLN A 349 -0.21 9.14 28.02
CA GLN A 349 -1.62 8.84 27.81
C GLN A 349 -1.86 8.30 26.40
N ASP A 350 -1.40 9.04 25.40
CA ASP A 350 -1.65 8.78 24.00
C ASP A 350 -0.63 9.49 23.11
N ALA A 351 -0.49 8.98 21.89
CA ALA A 351 0.19 9.60 20.76
C ALA A 351 -0.37 8.99 19.47
N ASN A 352 -0.26 9.72 18.36
CA ASN A 352 -0.81 9.30 17.05
C ASN A 352 -2.31 8.93 17.13
N ASP A 353 -3.08 9.61 17.99
CA ASP A 353 -4.48 9.31 18.29
C ASP A 353 -4.73 7.88 18.86
N VAL A 354 -3.68 7.23 19.38
CA VAL A 354 -3.74 5.88 19.98
C VAL A 354 -3.49 5.96 21.48
N PRO A 355 -4.38 5.40 22.32
CA PRO A 355 -4.14 5.25 23.75
C PRO A 355 -2.98 4.30 24.07
N ILE A 356 -2.06 4.73 24.92
CA ILE A 356 -0.85 3.99 25.31
C ILE A 356 -0.94 3.53 26.77
N ASP A 357 -1.30 4.43 27.67
CA ASP A 357 -1.47 4.17 29.12
C ASP A 357 -0.22 3.57 29.80
N LYS A 358 0.95 4.19 29.57
CA LYS A 358 2.23 3.80 30.20
C LYS A 358 2.62 4.81 31.27
N GLU A 359 3.02 4.34 32.46
CA GLU A 359 3.58 5.20 33.52
C GLU A 359 5.12 5.05 33.58
N TYR A 360 5.81 6.18 33.60
CA TYR A 360 7.25 6.29 33.80
C TYR A 360 7.55 6.88 35.17
N THR A 361 8.65 6.45 35.78
CA THR A 361 9.17 7.01 37.03
C THR A 361 10.39 7.87 36.73
N ILE A 362 10.35 9.13 37.13
CA ILE A 362 11.45 10.08 36.98
C ILE A 362 11.94 10.45 38.38
N ILE A 363 13.23 10.25 38.64
CA ILE A 363 13.87 10.63 39.90
C ILE A 363 14.61 11.95 39.69
N VAL A 364 14.24 12.98 40.44
CA VAL A 364 14.96 14.27 40.48
C VAL A 364 15.78 14.31 41.77
N PRO A 365 17.12 14.16 41.69
CA PRO A 365 17.94 14.01 42.87
C PRO A 365 18.27 15.36 43.53
N ASN A 366 18.50 15.32 44.84
CA ASN A 366 19.05 16.43 45.62
C ASN A 366 18.25 17.74 45.45
N VAL A 367 16.96 17.66 45.80
CA VAL A 367 15.99 18.77 45.70
C VAL A 367 15.65 19.40 47.05
N LYS A 368 15.99 18.73 48.16
CA LYS A 368 15.95 19.28 49.51
C LYS A 368 17.29 19.85 49.93
#